data_AF-L0K2A1-F1
#
_entry.id   AF-L0K2A1-F1
#
_cell.length_a   1.000
_cell.length_b   1.000
_cell.length_c   1.000
_cell.angle_alpha   90.00
_cell.angle_beta   90.00
_cell.angle_gamma   90.00
#
_symmetry.space_group_name_H-M   'P 1'
#
loop_
_entity.id
_entity.type
_entity.pdbx_description
1 polymer ?
#
loop_
_entity_poly.entity_id
_entity_poly.type
_entity_poly.pdbx_seq_one_letter_code
_entity_poly.pdbx_strand_id
1 'polypeptide(L)' 'MATDPKRRAAGTCTQCGSVFAVRRSDDAVEPIGVRRCSCGNSSFDVLESEPIDPYATDG' A
#
# COMPACT_ATOMS: atom_id res chain seq x y z
N MET A 1 18.12 4.49 16.90
CA MET A 1 17.44 3.25 16.46
C MET A 1 16.35 3.69 15.51
N ALA A 2 16.56 3.60 14.19
CA ALA A 2 15.50 3.88 13.24
C ALA A 2 14.51 2.72 13.33
N THR A 3 13.37 2.95 13.99
CA THR A 3 12.22 2.06 13.89
C THR A 3 11.96 1.87 12.41
N ASP A 4 12.05 0.64 11.91
CA ASP A 4 11.65 0.33 10.55
C ASP A 4 10.25 0.92 10.32
N PRO A 5 10.13 1.97 9.50
CA PRO A 5 8.88 2.70 9.43
C PRO A 5 7.97 1.88 8.55
N LYS A 6 7.17 0.98 9.14
CA LYS A 6 6.04 0.33 8.47
C LYS A 6 5.30 1.39 7.67
N ARG A 7 5.52 1.40 6.34
CA ARG A 7 5.05 2.50 5.49
C ARG A 7 3.58 2.27 5.23
N ARG A 8 2.76 3.28 5.51
CA ARG A 8 1.34 3.26 5.14
C ARG A 8 1.25 3.64 3.68
N ALA A 9 0.49 2.88 2.92
CA ALA A 9 0.25 3.11 1.50
C ALA A 9 -1.20 2.77 1.16
N ALA A 10 -1.62 3.13 -0.06
CA ALA A 10 -2.81 2.55 -0.66
C ALA A 10 -2.42 1.23 -1.34
N GLY A 11 -3.29 0.23 -1.29
CA GLY A 11 -3.11 -1.03 -1.96
C GLY A 11 -4.40 -1.52 -2.58
N THR A 12 -4.28 -2.21 -3.70
CA THR A 12 -5.41 -2.72 -4.47
C THR A 12 -5.50 -4.23 -4.32
N CYS A 13 -6.68 -4.75 -4.02
CA CYS A 13 -6.91 -6.18 -3.98
C CYS A 13 -6.76 -6.79 -5.38
N THR A 14 -5.86 -7.76 -5.52
CA THR A 14 -5.52 -8.36 -6.82
C THR A 14 -6.66 -9.18 -7.44
N GLN A 15 -7.71 -9.48 -6.67
CA GLN A 15 -8.85 -10.29 -7.13
C GLN A 15 -10.05 -9.47 -7.56
N CYS A 16 -10.41 -8.42 -6.82
CA CYS A 16 -11.63 -7.65 -7.07
C CYS A 16 -11.37 -6.16 -7.37
N GLY A 17 -10.11 -5.71 -7.33
CA GLY A 17 -9.74 -4.32 -7.60
C GLY A 17 -10.13 -3.31 -6.52
N SER A 18 -10.64 -3.76 -5.36
CA SER A 18 -10.98 -2.86 -4.26
C SER A 18 -9.73 -2.24 -3.63
N VAL A 19 -9.77 -0.94 -3.34
CA VAL A 19 -8.64 -0.19 -2.77
C VAL A 19 -8.77 -0.11 -1.25
N PHE A 20 -7.67 -0.36 -0.55
CA PHE A 20 -7.58 -0.32 0.91
C PHE A 20 -6.35 0.44 1.37
N ALA A 21 -6.41 0.97 2.58
CA ALA A 21 -5.20 1.38 3.27
C ALA A 21 -4.43 0.12 3.70
N VAL A 22 -3.16 0.03 3.30
CA VAL A 22 -2.27 -1.10 3.62
C VAL A 22 -1.03 -0.63 4.35
N ARG A 23 -0.42 -1.52 5.14
CA ARG A 23 0.91 -1.39 5.71
C ARG A 23 1.85 -2.25 4.89
N ARG A 24 2.89 -1.64 4.36
CA ARG A 24 4.01 -2.32 3.75
C ARG A 24 5.15 -2.44 4.76
N SER A 25 5.63 -3.65 4.94
CA SER A 25 6.93 -3.99 5.53
C SER A 25 7.79 -4.63 4.43
N ASP A 26 9.09 -4.80 4.63
CA ASP A 26 9.98 -5.35 3.59
C ASP A 26 9.47 -6.67 3.00
N ASP A 27 8.91 -7.55 3.84
CA ASP A 27 8.47 -8.89 3.44
C ASP A 27 6.94 -9.03 3.27
N ALA A 28 6.14 -8.02 3.62
CA ALA A 28 4.68 -8.20 3.72
C ALA A 28 3.86 -6.93 3.45
N VAL A 29 2.68 -7.16 2.87
CA VAL A 29 1.64 -6.14 2.67
C VAL A 29 0.38 -6.58 3.39
N GLU A 30 -0.06 -5.81 4.38
CA GLU A 30 -1.23 -6.14 5.19
C GLU A 30 -2.25 -4.99 5.20
N PRO A 31 -3.55 -5.26 5.03
CA PRO A 31 -4.58 -4.23 5.13
C PRO A 31 -4.71 -3.69 6.56
N ILE A 32 -5.03 -2.40 6.66
CA ILE A 32 -5.22 -1.71 7.95
C ILE A 32 -6.70 -1.77 8.34
N GLY A 33 -6.98 -2.19 9.57
CA GLY A 33 -8.33 -2.18 10.15
C GLY A 33 -9.23 -3.33 9.70
N VAL A 34 -8.81 -4.12 8.71
CA VAL A 34 -9.48 -5.35 8.27
C VAL A 34 -8.46 -6.47 8.15
N ARG A 35 -8.91 -7.74 8.22
CA ARG A 35 -8.02 -8.90 8.01
C ARG A 35 -7.94 -9.35 6.55
N ARG A 36 -8.97 -9.04 5.76
CA ARG A 36 -9.18 -9.55 4.39
C ARG A 36 -9.97 -8.53 3.60
N CYS A 37 -9.86 -8.60 2.28
CA CYS A 37 -10.79 -7.93 1.39
C CYS A 37 -12.19 -8.54 1.55
N SER A 38 -13.24 -7.76 1.26
CA SER A 38 -14.63 -8.22 1.25
C SER A 38 -14.89 -9.41 0.30
N CYS A 39 -14.06 -9.57 -0.74
CA CYS A 39 -14.12 -10.72 -1.64
C CYS A 39 -13.48 -12.00 -1.06
N GLY A 40 -12.88 -11.93 0.12
CA GLY A 40 -12.22 -13.04 0.80
C GLY A 40 -10.71 -13.15 0.53
N ASN A 41 -10.18 -12.42 -0.46
CA ASN A 41 -8.76 -12.40 -0.78
C ASN A 41 -7.93 -11.61 0.25
N SER A 42 -6.66 -11.99 0.41
CA SER A 42 -5.68 -11.33 1.28
C SER A 42 -4.45 -10.82 0.54
N SER A 43 -4.41 -10.92 -0.78
CA SER A 43 -3.33 -10.40 -1.61
C SER A 43 -3.65 -8.99 -2.10
N PHE A 44 -2.69 -8.09 -1.91
CA PHE A 44 -2.79 -6.68 -2.26
C PHE A 44 -1.52 -6.23 -2.96
N ASP A 45 -1.68 -5.50 -4.07
CA ASP A 45 -0.60 -4.77 -4.72
C ASP A 45 -0.54 -3.35 -4.16
N VAL A 46 0.64 -2.91 -3.76
CA VAL A 46 0.84 -1.54 -3.25
C VAL A 46 0.82 -0.58 -4.42
N LEU A 47 -0.04 0.44 -4.33
CA LEU A 47 0.03 1.58 -5.21
C LEU A 47 1.19 2.44 -4.73
N GLU A 48 2.32 2.37 -5.43
CA GLU A 48 3.41 3.32 -5.21
C GLU A 48 2.87 4.70 -5.55
N SER A 49 2.60 5.50 -4.51
CA SER A 49 2.57 6.94 -4.69
C SER A 49 4.02 7.33 -4.89
N GLU A 50 4.43 7.45 -6.16
CA GLU A 50 5.65 8.17 -6.46
C GLU A 50 5.57 9.48 -5.66
N PRO A 51 6.56 9.77 -4.78
CA PRO A 51 6.60 11.07 -4.17
C PRO A 51 6.63 12.05 -5.34
N ILE A 52 5.59 12.87 -5.47
CA ILE A 52 5.61 13.97 -6.43
C ILE A 52 6.83 14.78 -6.02
N ASP A 53 7.94 14.62 -6.75
CA ASP A 53 9.14 15.40 -6.51
C ASP A 53 8.72 16.85 -6.76
N PRO A 54 8.70 17.73 -5.74
CA PRO A 54 8.27 19.12 -5.94
C PRO A 54 9.26 19.91 -6.82
N TYR A 55 10.34 19.26 -7.27
CA TYR A 55 11.36 19.75 -8.20
C TYR A 55 11.28 19.11 -9.60
N ALA A 56 10.23 18.34 -9.91
CA ALA A 56 9.92 17.98 -11.30
C ALA A 56 9.45 19.24 -12.04
N THR A 57 10.40 20.13 -12.35
CA THR A 57 10.20 21.26 -13.24
C THR A 57 9.94 20.72 -14.65
N ASP A 58 8.71 20.95 -15.09
CA ASP A 58 8.26 21.07 -16.48
C ASP A 58 9.35 21.72 -17.36
N GLY A 59 9.78 20.99 -18.39
CA GLY A 59 10.75 21.43 -19.39
C GLY A 59 10.11 21.56 -20.75
#